data_AF-A0A2V5UGM7-F1
#
_entry.id   AF-A0A2V5UGM7-F1
#
_cell.length_a   1.000
_cell.length_b   1.000
_cell.length_c   1.000
_cell.angle_alpha   90.00
_cell.angle_beta   90.00
_cell.angle_gamma   90.00
#
_symmetry.space_group_name_H-M   'P 1'
#
loop_
_entity.id
_entity.type
_entity.pdbx_description
1 polymer ?
#
loop_
_entity_poly.entity_id
_entity_poly.type
_entity_poly.pdbx_seq_one_letter_code
_entity_poly.pdbx_strand_id
1 'polypeptide(L)'
;MIVAFADTGQGYHGGIYQASGFVYAGLSEKGRLFKHKATGRILHNRAVSANGYRSHFGRIRKVPRTDECTIIESTEKHRYLLPLTAEMKIIVEKFKKPCPKRAVSKEALRLDTIQEGAVRI
;
A
#
# COMPACT_ATOMS: atom_id res chain seq x y z
N MET A 1 7.06 -18.07 4.09
CA MET A 1 7.22 -16.61 4.27
C MET A 1 5.85 -15.96 4.13
N ILE A 2 5.55 -14.95 4.95
CA ILE A 2 4.34 -14.12 4.82
C ILE A 2 4.74 -12.80 4.17
N VAL A 3 3.93 -12.32 3.22
CA VAL A 3 4.07 -11.01 2.58
C VAL A 3 2.86 -10.17 2.93
N ALA A 4 3.10 -9.00 3.52
CA ALA A 4 2.06 -8.05 3.88
C ALA A 4 2.29 -6.72 3.14
N PHE A 5 1.19 -6.01 2.85
CA PHE A 5 1.21 -4.72 2.16
C PHE A 5 0.42 -3.69 2.96
N ALA A 6 1.01 -2.52 3.23
CA ALA A 6 0.31 -1.35 3.73
C ALA A 6 0.10 -0.35 2.59
N ASP A 7 -1.16 0.08 2.37
CA ASP A 7 -1.51 0.96 1.26
C ASP A 7 -1.16 2.42 1.58
N THR A 8 -0.23 3.00 0.81
CA THR A 8 0.17 4.39 1.00
C THR A 8 -0.94 5.38 0.64
N GLY A 9 -1.85 4.99 -0.26
CA GLY A 9 -2.99 5.82 -0.66
C GLY A 9 -3.99 6.07 0.47
N GLN A 10 -3.97 5.23 1.50
CA GLN A 10 -4.80 5.36 2.70
C GLN A 10 -4.00 5.93 3.89
N GLY A 11 -2.76 6.39 3.65
CA GLY A 11 -1.86 6.86 4.71
C GLY A 11 -1.31 5.74 5.61
N TYR A 12 -1.42 4.47 5.21
CA TYR A 12 -0.91 3.38 6.02
C TYR A 12 0.58 3.17 5.79
N HIS A 13 1.36 3.33 6.86
CA HIS A 13 2.81 3.12 6.85
C HIS A 13 3.20 1.69 7.27
N GLY A 14 2.27 0.90 7.80
CA GLY A 14 2.53 -0.49 8.23
C GLY A 14 3.19 -0.61 9.61
N GLY A 15 2.94 0.33 10.53
CA GLY A 15 3.50 0.31 11.89
C GLY A 15 3.23 -1.00 12.65
N ILE A 16 2.05 -1.62 12.46
CA ILE A 16 1.76 -2.94 13.05
C ILE A 16 2.74 -4.02 12.56
N TYR A 17 3.13 -3.99 11.28
CA TYR A 17 4.07 -4.97 10.73
C TYR A 17 5.48 -4.74 11.28
N GLN A 18 5.88 -3.46 11.41
CA GLN A 18 7.15 -3.08 12.03
C GLN A 18 7.23 -3.59 13.49
N ALA A 19 6.15 -3.42 14.26
CA ALA A 19 6.08 -3.88 15.63
C ALA A 19 6.03 -5.41 15.76
N SER A 20 5.42 -6.11 14.80
CA SER A 20 5.33 -7.58 14.78
C SER A 20 6.56 -8.28 14.18
N GLY A 21 7.68 -7.57 14.00
CA GLY A 21 8.93 -8.18 13.54
C GLY A 21 9.00 -8.46 12.04
N PHE A 22 8.11 -7.87 11.22
CA PHE A 22 8.26 -7.95 9.78
C PHE A 22 9.43 -7.06 9.31
N VAL A 23 10.14 -7.53 8.30
CA VAL A 23 11.21 -6.79 7.63
C VAL A 23 10.60 -5.94 6.52
N TYR A 24 10.86 -4.63 6.55
CA TYR A 24 10.44 -3.73 5.49
C TYR A 24 11.32 -3.90 4.25
N ALA A 25 10.70 -4.10 3.09
CA ALA A 25 11.38 -4.36 1.82
C ALA A 25 11.27 -3.19 0.81
N GLY A 26 10.65 -2.08 1.20
CA GLY A 26 10.43 -0.92 0.33
C GLY A 26 9.01 -0.84 -0.24
N LEU A 27 8.84 0.08 -1.18
CA LEU A 27 7.59 0.27 -1.91
C LEU A 27 7.40 -0.81 -2.99
N SER A 28 6.15 -1.17 -3.25
CA SER A 28 5.76 -1.91 -4.45
C SER A 28 5.79 -0.99 -5.66
N GLU A 29 6.01 -1.58 -6.82
CA GLU A 29 5.69 -0.89 -8.07
C GLU A 29 4.20 -0.52 -8.09
N LYS A 30 3.89 0.55 -8.82
CA LYS A 30 2.51 0.96 -9.06
C LYS A 30 1.82 -0.09 -9.91
N GLY A 31 0.65 -0.49 -9.47
CA GLY A 31 -0.24 -1.33 -10.25
C GLY A 31 -1.03 -0.49 -11.26
N ARG A 32 -1.90 -1.17 -12.01
CA ARG A 32 -2.86 -0.53 -12.91
C ARG A 32 -4.27 -0.55 -12.31
N LEU A 33 -4.95 0.57 -12.44
CA LEU A 33 -6.38 0.73 -12.23
C LEU A 33 -7.03 1.22 -13.52
N PHE A 34 -8.35 1.15 -13.57
CA PHE A 34 -9.14 1.57 -14.73
C PHE A 34 -10.08 2.69 -14.32
N LYS A 35 -10.08 3.80 -15.04
CA LYS A 35 -11.10 4.84 -14.91
C LYS A 35 -12.11 4.70 -16.05
N HIS A 36 -13.35 4.44 -15.71
CA HIS A 36 -14.43 4.32 -16.69
C HIS A 36 -14.68 5.67 -17.38
N LYS A 37 -14.70 5.69 -18.72
CA LYS A 37 -14.77 6.95 -19.49
C LYS A 37 -16.05 7.73 -19.24
N ALA A 38 -17.21 7.06 -19.29
CA ALA A 38 -18.51 7.71 -19.11
C ALA A 38 -18.84 8.08 -17.64
N THR A 39 -18.57 7.18 -16.70
CA THR A 39 -19.00 7.35 -15.29
C THR A 39 -17.92 7.96 -14.39
N GLY A 40 -16.67 8.02 -14.85
CA GLY A 40 -15.52 8.50 -14.06
C GLY A 40 -15.09 7.58 -12.92
N ARG A 41 -15.77 6.44 -12.71
CA ARG A 41 -15.49 5.50 -11.61
C ARG A 41 -14.11 4.86 -11.76
N ILE A 42 -13.39 4.76 -10.65
CA ILE A 42 -12.12 4.01 -10.56
C ILE A 42 -12.44 2.54 -10.23
N LEU A 43 -11.89 1.64 -11.02
CA LEU A 43 -12.15 0.21 -11.03
C LEU A 43 -10.84 -0.55 -10.89
N HIS A 44 -10.85 -1.59 -10.06
CA HIS A 44 -9.73 -2.52 -9.95
C HIS A 44 -9.63 -3.40 -11.20
N ASN A 45 -8.43 -3.88 -11.53
CA ASN A 45 -8.17 -4.75 -12.68
C ASN A 45 -9.08 -5.99 -12.73
N ARG A 46 -9.46 -6.53 -11.56
CA ARG A 46 -10.37 -7.68 -11.44
C ARG A 46 -11.83 -7.35 -11.84
N ALA A 47 -12.21 -6.08 -11.83
CA ALA A 47 -13.55 -5.60 -12.15
C ALA A 47 -13.71 -5.17 -13.62
N VAL A 48 -12.69 -5.38 -14.47
CA VAL A 48 -12.70 -5.04 -15.90
C VAL A 48 -12.28 -6.26 -16.71
N SER A 49 -12.84 -6.43 -17.92
CA SER A 49 -12.48 -7.54 -18.82
C SER A 49 -12.53 -7.10 -20.27
N ALA A 50 -11.64 -7.64 -21.11
CA ALA A 50 -11.66 -7.36 -22.55
C ALA A 50 -12.98 -7.80 -23.22
N ASN A 51 -13.59 -8.91 -22.76
CA ASN A 51 -14.85 -9.42 -23.29
C ASN A 51 -16.10 -8.87 -22.58
N GLY A 52 -15.94 -8.05 -21.53
CA GLY A 52 -17.06 -7.50 -20.75
C GLY A 52 -17.70 -8.47 -19.74
N TYR A 53 -17.09 -9.63 -19.47
CA TYR A 53 -17.59 -10.61 -18.51
C TYR A 53 -16.50 -11.10 -17.55
N ARG A 54 -16.85 -11.33 -16.29
CA ARG A 54 -15.98 -11.95 -15.26
C ARG A 54 -16.76 -12.96 -14.43
N SER A 55 -16.09 -14.04 -14.04
CA SER A 55 -16.60 -14.95 -13.00
C SER A 55 -16.26 -14.39 -11.62
N HIS A 56 -17.28 -14.28 -10.76
CA HIS A 56 -17.14 -13.89 -9.37
C HIS A 56 -17.99 -14.82 -8.50
N PHE A 57 -17.34 -15.53 -7.57
CA PHE A 57 -17.97 -16.55 -6.72
C PHE A 57 -18.79 -17.59 -7.52
N GLY A 58 -18.21 -18.09 -8.61
CA GLY A 58 -18.84 -19.10 -9.47
C GLY A 58 -19.94 -18.57 -10.40
N ARG A 59 -20.28 -17.28 -10.36
CA ARG A 59 -21.28 -16.67 -11.25
C ARG A 59 -20.64 -15.72 -12.24
N ILE A 60 -21.02 -15.82 -13.50
CA ILE A 60 -20.61 -14.87 -14.54
C ILE A 60 -21.41 -13.58 -14.38
N ARG A 61 -20.72 -12.44 -14.37
CA ARG A 61 -21.32 -11.11 -14.30
C ARG A 61 -20.80 -10.25 -15.43
N LYS A 62 -21.68 -9.36 -15.93
CA LYS A 62 -21.29 -8.30 -16.85
C LYS A 62 -20.42 -7.28 -16.10
N VAL A 63 -19.32 -6.89 -16.71
CA VAL A 63 -18.39 -5.88 -16.20
C VAL A 63 -18.03 -4.92 -17.32
N PRO A 64 -17.54 -3.70 -17.00
CA PRO A 64 -17.04 -2.78 -18.00
C PRO A 64 -15.95 -3.41 -18.86
N ARG A 65 -15.94 -3.04 -20.14
CA ARG A 65 -14.91 -3.49 -21.05
C ARG A 65 -13.65 -2.63 -20.94
N THR A 66 -12.52 -3.18 -21.34
CA THR A 66 -11.24 -2.45 -21.29
C THR A 66 -11.24 -1.21 -22.18
N ASP A 67 -11.89 -1.26 -23.35
CA ASP A 67 -12.04 -0.15 -24.31
C ASP A 67 -12.94 0.97 -23.80
N GLU A 68 -13.84 0.67 -22.87
CA GLU A 68 -14.69 1.65 -22.16
C GLU A 68 -13.94 2.38 -21.03
N CYS A 69 -12.70 1.99 -20.76
CA CYS A 69 -11.89 2.51 -19.66
C CYS A 69 -10.58 3.16 -20.15
N THR A 70 -9.99 3.97 -19.28
CA THR A 70 -8.62 4.49 -19.40
C THR A 70 -7.78 3.89 -18.28
N ILE A 71 -6.51 3.59 -18.55
CA ILE A 71 -5.61 3.05 -17.53
C ILE A 71 -5.04 4.22 -16.71
N ILE A 72 -5.09 4.09 -15.40
CA ILE A 72 -4.42 4.99 -14.45
C ILE A 72 -3.53 4.18 -13.52
N GLU A 73 -2.51 4.81 -12.95
CA GLU A 73 -1.63 4.16 -11.97
C GLU A 73 -2.30 4.03 -10.59
N SER A 74 -2.04 2.92 -9.90
CA SER A 74 -2.40 2.78 -8.49
C SER A 74 -1.37 3.46 -7.59
N THR A 75 -1.76 3.66 -6.33
CA THR A 75 -0.81 3.99 -5.28
C THR A 75 0.17 2.82 -5.04
N GLU A 76 1.38 3.17 -4.64
CA GLU A 76 2.39 2.22 -4.19
C GLU A 76 2.01 1.67 -2.81
N LYS A 77 2.58 0.52 -2.43
CA LYS A 77 2.32 -0.09 -1.12
C LYS A 77 3.62 -0.40 -0.42
N HIS A 78 3.69 -0.14 0.89
CA HIS A 78 4.82 -0.59 1.69
C HIS A 78 4.78 -2.12 1.81
N ARG A 79 5.85 -2.79 1.40
CA ARG A 79 5.98 -4.24 1.42
C ARG A 79 6.74 -4.70 2.66
N TYR A 80 6.17 -5.67 3.35
CA TYR A 80 6.70 -6.25 4.58
C TYR A 80 6.82 -7.76 4.45
N LEU A 81 7.92 -8.32 4.93
CA LEU A 81 8.28 -9.74 4.82
C LEU A 81 8.46 -10.34 6.21
N LEU A 82 7.74 -11.42 6.52
CA LEU A 82 7.98 -12.21 7.73
C LEU A 82 8.56 -13.58 7.33
N PRO A 83 9.85 -13.85 7.62
CA PRO A 83 10.43 -15.16 7.41
C PRO A 83 9.81 -16.15 8.41
N LEU A 84 9.49 -17.36 7.95
CA LEU A 84 8.95 -18.43 8.81
C LEU A 84 10.02 -19.46 9.20
N THR A 85 11.18 -19.42 8.56
CA THR A 85 12.32 -20.30 8.82
C THR A 85 13.60 -19.47 8.92
N ALA A 86 14.64 -20.04 9.56
CA ALA A 86 15.93 -19.38 9.69
C ALA A 86 16.59 -19.12 8.32
N GLU A 87 16.47 -20.05 7.38
CA GLU A 87 16.98 -19.90 6.01
C GLU A 87 16.32 -18.72 5.28
N MET A 88 14.99 -18.57 5.42
CA MET A 88 14.28 -17.42 4.85
C MET A 88 14.75 -16.11 5.44
N LYS A 89 15.08 -16.09 6.75
CA LYS A 89 15.58 -14.88 7.41
C LYS A 89 16.86 -14.37 6.75
N ILE A 90 17.79 -15.26 6.40
CA ILE A 90 19.04 -14.90 5.70
C ILE A 90 18.74 -14.21 4.36
N ILE A 91 17.75 -14.69 3.61
CA ILE A 91 17.35 -14.11 2.34
C ILE A 91 16.66 -12.76 2.55
N VAL A 92 15.70 -12.70 3.48
CA VAL A 92 14.87 -11.51 3.75
C VAL A 92 15.70 -10.33 4.25
N GLU A 93 16.71 -10.57 5.10
CA GLU A 93 17.59 -9.51 5.60
C GLU A 93 18.32 -8.75 4.47
N LYS A 94 18.58 -9.39 3.32
CA LYS A 94 19.18 -8.72 2.14
C LYS A 94 18.28 -7.65 1.53
N PHE A 95 16.96 -7.75 1.74
CA PHE A 95 15.97 -6.81 1.22
C PHE A 95 15.60 -5.73 2.23
N LYS A 96 16.16 -5.76 3.44
CA LYS A 96 15.81 -4.86 4.53
C LYS A 96 16.13 -3.41 4.15
N LYS A 97 15.14 -2.55 4.31
CA LYS A 97 15.25 -1.09 4.13
C LYS A 97 14.84 -0.37 5.41
N PRO A 98 15.27 0.90 5.60
CA PRO A 98 14.80 1.72 6.71
C PRO A 98 13.28 1.85 6.70
N CYS A 99 12.65 1.59 7.85
CA CYS A 99 11.20 1.66 7.99
C CYS A 99 10.68 3.10 7.79
N PRO A 100 9.54 3.28 7.12
CA PRO A 100 8.90 4.59 7.01
C PRO A 100 8.45 5.07 8.39
N LYS A 101 8.85 6.30 8.75
CA LYS A 101 8.34 6.97 9.95
C LYS A 101 6.92 7.49 9.68
N ARG A 102 6.08 7.49 10.72
CA ARG A 102 4.76 8.13 10.64
C ARG A 102 4.96 9.62 10.38
N ALA A 103 4.18 10.20 9.47
CA ALA A 103 4.09 11.66 9.39
C ALA A 103 3.60 12.18 10.75
N VAL A 104 4.39 13.05 11.37
CA VAL A 104 4.01 13.76 12.60
C VAL A 104 2.96 14.80 12.18
N SER A 105 1.80 14.83 12.83
CA SER A 105 0.80 15.87 12.57
C SER A 105 1.43 17.24 12.89
N LYS A 106 1.07 18.28 12.13
CA LYS A 106 1.57 19.65 12.36
C LYS A 106 1.33 20.14 13.79
N GLU A 107 0.26 19.65 14.45
CA GLU A 107 -0.01 19.91 15.87
C GLU A 107 1.06 19.34 16.81
N ALA A 108 1.58 18.13 16.55
CA ALA A 108 2.60 17.53 17.40
C ALA A 108 3.95 18.25 17.25
N LEU A 109 4.27 18.76 16.06
CA LEU A 109 5.47 19.58 15.83
C LEU A 109 5.44 20.92 16.60
N ARG A 110 4.25 21.48 16.82
CA ARG A 110 4.08 22.76 17.55
C ARG A 110 4.26 22.62 19.06
N LEU A 111 3.95 21.46 19.64
CA LEU A 111 4.09 21.25 21.09
C LEU A 111 5.55 21.09 21.51
N ASP A 112 6.37 20.45 20.67
CA ASP A 112 7.81 20.30 20.91
C ASP A 112 8.53 21.67 20.92
N THR A 113 8.11 22.60 20.06
CA THR A 113 8.71 23.96 20.01
C THR A 113 8.35 24.81 21.23
N ILE A 114 7.18 24.60 21.85
CA ILE A 114 6.76 25.35 23.04
C ILE A 114 7.49 24.83 24.29
N GLN A 115 7.80 23.53 24.37
CA GLN A 115 8.53 22.96 25.50
C GLN A 115 10.03 23.31 25.49
N GLU A 116 10.68 23.43 24.33
CA GLU A 116 12.08 23.90 24.25
C GLU A 116 12.24 25.39 24.60
N GLY A 117 11.18 26.20 24.43
CA GLY A 117 11.19 27.62 24.78
C GLY A 117 10.92 27.95 26.25
N ALA A 118 10.40 27.00 27.04
CA ALA A 118 9.99 27.22 28.43
C ALA A 118 11.04 26.82 29.48
N VAL A 119 12.21 26.32 29.06
CA VAL A 119 13.33 25.92 29.94
C VAL A 119 14.51 26.86 29.73
N ARG A 120 14.31 28.17 29.87
CA ARG A 120 15.38 29.13 30.16
C ARG A 120 14.84 30.24 31.08
N ILE A 121 15.43 30.25 32.29
CA ILE A 121 15.36 31.22 33.40
C ILE A 121 14.20 30.98 34.38
#